data_AF-A0A1V0DG70-F1
#
_entry.id   AF-A0A1V0DG70-F1
#
_cell.length_a   1.000
_cell.length_b   1.000
_cell.length_c   1.000
_cell.angle_alpha   90.00
_cell.angle_beta   90.00
_cell.angle_gamma   90.00
#
_symmetry.space_group_name_H-M   'P 1'
#
loop_
_entity.id
_entity.type
_entity.pdbx_description
1 polymer ?
#
loop_
_entity_poly.entity_id
_entity_poly.type
_entity_poly.pdbx_seq_one_letter_code
_entity_poly.pdbx_strand_id
1 'polypeptide(L)'
;MTYDLIGKRVRVHLYSRDGLVLGSIEGRVADVAEAVEVGKHPDGTAVRKDLAYVVDIASPDPETPYRNSAGEENEGWFAIQDLEVIDENRPRLFAN
;
A
#
# COMPACT_ATOMS: atom_id res chain seq x y z
N MET A 1 -17.03 1.48 -0.70
CA MET A 1 -16.86 0.20 -1.40
C MET A 1 -15.43 0.20 -1.88
N THR A 2 -14.63 -0.70 -1.35
CA THR A 2 -13.16 -0.74 -1.51
C THR A 2 -12.69 -0.78 -2.96
N TYR A 3 -13.54 -1.30 -3.85
CA TYR A 3 -13.36 -1.29 -5.31
C TYR A 3 -13.23 0.10 -5.94
N ASP A 4 -13.64 1.18 -5.24
CA ASP A 4 -13.48 2.54 -5.72
C ASP A 4 -12.01 2.97 -5.86
N LEU A 5 -11.09 2.24 -5.23
CA LEU A 5 -9.65 2.48 -5.33
C LEU A 5 -9.04 2.03 -6.66
N ILE A 6 -9.66 1.08 -7.37
CA ILE A 6 -9.09 0.52 -8.61
C ILE A 6 -8.85 1.63 -9.64
N GLY A 7 -7.64 1.66 -10.18
CA GLY A 7 -7.17 2.66 -11.14
C GLY A 7 -6.65 3.95 -10.53
N LYS A 8 -6.85 4.20 -9.22
CA LYS A 8 -6.33 5.41 -8.55
C LYS A 8 -4.83 5.33 -8.31
N ARG A 9 -4.18 6.49 -8.36
CA ARG A 9 -2.81 6.67 -7.88
C ARG A 9 -2.83 6.80 -6.36
N VAL A 10 -1.94 6.07 -5.70
CA VAL A 10 -1.86 6.02 -4.24
C VAL A 10 -0.44 6.20 -3.75
N ARG A 11 -0.30 6.74 -2.55
CA ARG A 11 0.90 6.67 -1.74
C ARG A 11 0.70 5.61 -0.68
N VAL A 12 1.60 4.65 -0.60
CA VAL A 12 1.64 3.61 0.43
C VAL A 12 2.61 4.06 1.51
N HIS A 13 2.16 4.09 2.77
CA HIS A 13 3.02 4.34 3.93
C HIS A 13 3.60 3.03 4.45
N LEU A 14 4.93 2.95 4.55
CA LEU A 14 5.64 1.73 4.93
C LEU A 14 6.05 1.80 6.40
N TYR A 15 5.85 0.69 7.11
CA TYR A 15 6.17 0.57 8.52
C TYR A 15 7.06 -0.65 8.78
N SER A 16 7.94 -0.54 9.78
CA SER A 16 8.67 -1.68 10.32
C SER A 16 7.72 -2.59 11.09
N ARG A 17 8.19 -3.80 11.41
CA ARG A 17 7.44 -4.73 12.27
C ARG A 17 7.11 -4.13 13.65
N ASP A 18 7.96 -3.23 14.14
CA ASP A 18 7.79 -2.54 15.42
C ASP A 18 6.92 -1.27 15.30
N GLY A 19 6.36 -1.00 14.13
CA GLY A 19 5.48 0.14 13.86
C GLY A 19 6.20 1.46 13.55
N LEU A 20 7.51 1.43 13.30
CA LEU A 20 8.27 2.63 12.92
C LEU A 20 8.05 2.99 11.46
N VAL A 21 7.85 4.27 11.15
CA VAL A 21 7.72 4.75 9.77
C VAL A 21 9.04 4.55 9.03
N LEU A 22 9.00 3.84 7.90
CA LEU A 22 10.14 3.61 7.02
C LEU A 22 10.17 4.57 5.82
N GLY A 23 9.02 5.15 5.48
CA GLY A 23 8.87 6.07 4.35
C GLY A 23 7.60 5.78 3.57
N SER A 24 7.56 6.21 2.33
CA SER A 24 6.41 5.97 1.45
C SER A 24 6.82 5.72 0.01
N ILE A 25 6.02 4.92 -0.69
CA ILE A 25 6.15 4.63 -2.12
C ILE A 25 4.87 5.04 -2.85
N GLU A 26 4.95 5.36 -4.13
CA GLU A 26 3.79 5.72 -4.94
C GLU A 26 3.59 4.69 -6.05
N GLY A 27 2.33 4.38 -6.37
CA GLY A 27 1.95 3.47 -7.44
C GLY A 27 0.48 3.60 -7.82
N ARG A 28 -0.03 2.62 -8.57
CA ARG A 28 -1.44 2.55 -8.99
C ARG A 28 -2.11 1.30 -8.47
N VAL A 29 -3.33 1.43 -7.96
CA VAL A 29 -4.12 0.26 -7.55
C VAL A 29 -4.64 -0.48 -8.79
N ALA A 30 -4.28 -1.75 -8.93
CA ALA A 30 -4.73 -2.62 -10.02
C ALA A 30 -5.86 -3.56 -9.58
N ASP A 31 -5.90 -3.97 -8.31
CA ASP A 31 -6.92 -4.87 -7.78
C ASP A 31 -7.15 -4.65 -6.27
N VAL A 32 -8.25 -5.20 -5.75
CA VAL A 32 -8.66 -5.12 -4.35
C VAL A 32 -9.18 -6.48 -3.88
N ALA A 33 -8.73 -6.92 -2.71
CA ALA A 33 -9.20 -8.13 -2.05
C ALA A 33 -9.69 -7.80 -0.63
N GLU A 34 -10.94 -8.12 -0.33
CA GLU A 34 -11.55 -7.87 0.98
C GLU A 34 -11.34 -9.05 1.93
N ALA A 35 -11.22 -8.76 3.23
CA ALA A 35 -11.18 -9.72 4.33
C ALA A 35 -10.10 -10.83 4.19
N VAL A 36 -8.93 -10.49 3.62
CA VAL A 36 -7.79 -11.42 3.47
C VAL A 36 -7.18 -11.72 4.83
N GLU A 37 -7.01 -13.01 5.15
CA GLU A 37 -6.30 -13.43 6.36
C GLU A 37 -4.81 -13.15 6.23
N VAL A 38 -4.29 -12.25 7.08
CA VAL A 38 -2.88 -11.80 7.07
C VAL A 38 -2.08 -12.32 8.26
N GLY A 39 -2.75 -13.01 9.20
CA GLY A 39 -2.12 -13.56 10.39
C GLY A 39 -3.14 -14.05 11.39
N LYS A 40 -2.66 -14.38 12.59
CA LYS A 40 -3.50 -14.82 13.71
C LYS A 40 -3.07 -14.12 14.99
N HIS A 41 -4.05 -13.76 15.82
CA HIS A 41 -3.81 -13.34 17.19
C HIS A 41 -3.26 -14.51 18.02
N PRO A 42 -2.61 -14.23 19.18
CA PRO A 42 -2.12 -15.27 20.08
C PRO A 42 -3.19 -16.25 20.56
N ASP A 43 -4.46 -15.84 20.58
CA ASP A 43 -5.61 -16.68 20.93
C ASP A 43 -6.14 -17.54 19.77
N GLY A 44 -5.51 -17.47 18.59
CA GLY A 44 -5.89 -18.22 17.40
C GLY A 44 -6.89 -17.51 16.48
N THR A 45 -7.42 -16.35 16.86
CA THR A 45 -8.36 -15.57 16.05
C THR A 45 -7.68 -15.06 14.77
N ALA A 46 -8.30 -15.26 13.61
CA ALA A 46 -7.78 -14.79 12.33
C ALA A 46 -7.77 -13.25 12.28
N VAL A 47 -6.62 -12.68 11.92
CA VAL A 47 -6.49 -11.26 11.60
C VAL A 47 -6.77 -11.10 10.12
N ARG A 48 -7.82 -10.35 9.79
CA ARG A 48 -8.22 -10.08 8.41
C ARG A 48 -8.07 -8.61 8.07
N LYS A 49 -7.64 -8.32 6.85
CA LYS A 49 -7.49 -6.97 6.32
C LYS A 49 -7.98 -6.91 4.88
N ASP A 50 -8.47 -5.73 4.51
CA ASP A 50 -8.70 -5.40 3.11
C ASP A 50 -7.38 -4.95 2.50
N LEU A 51 -7.02 -5.57 1.37
CA LEU A 51 -5.76 -5.36 0.67
C LEU A 51 -6.01 -4.76 -0.71
N ALA A 52 -5.10 -3.93 -1.16
CA ALA A 52 -5.04 -3.44 -2.52
C ALA A 52 -3.73 -3.90 -3.17
N TYR A 53 -3.84 -4.38 -4.39
CA TYR A 53 -2.70 -4.69 -5.24
C TYR A 53 -2.25 -3.42 -5.92
N VAL A 54 -1.03 -2.98 -5.62
CA VAL A 54 -0.43 -1.77 -6.16
C VAL A 54 0.67 -2.17 -7.14
N VAL A 55 0.62 -1.62 -8.34
CA VAL A 55 1.58 -1.81 -9.44
C VAL A 55 2.19 -0.46 -9.84
N ASP A 56 3.10 -0.47 -10.82
CA ASP A 56 3.81 0.70 -11.30
C ASP A 56 4.49 1.48 -10.16
N ILE A 57 4.97 0.76 -9.15
CA ILE A 57 5.57 1.38 -7.97
C ILE A 57 6.88 2.04 -8.40
N ALA A 58 6.95 3.35 -8.23
CA ALA A 58 8.15 4.11 -8.56
C ALA A 58 9.23 3.82 -7.51
N SER A 59 10.40 3.37 -7.95
CA SER A 59 11.58 3.40 -7.11
C SER A 59 12.19 4.81 -7.10
N PRO A 60 12.60 5.34 -5.93
CA PRO A 60 13.40 6.56 -5.88
C PRO A 60 14.79 6.40 -6.52
N ASP A 61 15.27 5.16 -6.69
CA ASP A 61 16.52 4.83 -7.38
C ASP A 61 16.23 3.95 -8.61
N PRO A 62 16.45 4.45 -9.85
CA PRO A 62 16.22 3.66 -11.07
C PRO A 62 17.08 2.39 -11.17
N GLU A 63 18.22 2.33 -10.46
CA GLU A 63 19.09 1.15 -10.46
C GLU A 63 18.67 0.10 -9.42
N THR A 64 17.81 0.48 -8.48
CA THR A 64 17.34 -0.39 -7.40
C THR A 64 15.81 -0.41 -7.38
N PRO A 65 15.13 -1.32 -8.10
CA PRO A 65 13.67 -1.37 -8.12
C PRO A 65 13.10 -1.63 -6.73
N TYR A 66 11.86 -1.20 -6.50
CA TYR A 66 11.15 -1.61 -5.29
C TYR A 66 10.97 -3.13 -5.34
N ARG A 67 11.26 -3.80 -4.23
CA ARG A 67 11.07 -5.26 -4.13
C ARG A 67 10.20 -5.59 -2.93
N ASN A 68 9.11 -6.32 -3.18
CA ASN A 68 8.22 -6.74 -2.12
C ASN A 68 8.78 -7.96 -1.37
N SER A 69 8.09 -8.36 -0.30
CA SER A 69 8.48 -9.50 0.54
C SER A 69 8.44 -10.86 -0.18
N ALA A 70 7.73 -10.96 -1.30
CA ALA A 70 7.70 -12.16 -2.15
C ALA A 70 8.81 -12.18 -3.21
N GLY A 71 9.56 -11.09 -3.38
CA GLY A 71 10.65 -10.97 -4.35
C GLY A 71 10.24 -10.41 -5.72
N GLU A 72 8.97 -10.05 -5.90
CA GLU A 72 8.48 -9.38 -7.11
C GLU A 72 8.86 -7.90 -7.09
N GLU A 73 9.01 -7.33 -8.29
CA GLU A 73 9.52 -5.98 -8.50
C GLU A 73 8.39 -5.00 -8.86
N ASN A 74 8.43 -3.82 -8.23
CA ASN A 74 7.56 -2.68 -8.51
C ASN A 74 6.05 -2.96 -8.33
N GLU A 75 5.71 -3.99 -7.58
CA GLU A 75 4.33 -4.35 -7.25
C GLU A 75 4.21 -4.98 -5.85
N GLY A 76 3.00 -4.99 -5.29
CA GLY A 76 2.74 -5.67 -4.03
C GLY A 76 1.33 -5.48 -3.48
N TRP A 77 0.96 -6.34 -2.53
CA TRP A 77 -0.27 -6.22 -1.76
C TRP A 77 -0.03 -5.38 -0.50
N PHE A 78 -0.87 -4.37 -0.30
CA PHE A 78 -0.79 -3.46 0.84
C PHE A 78 -2.13 -3.33 1.53
N ALA A 79 -2.12 -3.13 2.86
CA ALA A 79 -3.35 -2.89 3.59
C ALA A 79 -3.89 -1.50 3.25
N ILE A 80 -5.19 -1.42 3.01
CA ILE A 80 -5.83 -0.21 2.48
C ILE A 80 -5.76 0.97 3.46
N GLN A 81 -5.76 0.67 4.76
CA GLN A 81 -5.54 1.65 5.82
C GLN A 81 -4.17 2.35 5.74
N ASP A 82 -3.19 1.75 5.05
CA ASP A 82 -1.85 2.31 4.88
C ASP A 82 -1.74 3.10 3.55
N LEU A 83 -2.85 3.24 2.80
CA LEU A 83 -2.92 3.97 1.54
C LEU A 83 -3.49 5.37 1.69
N GLU A 84 -2.88 6.31 0.97
CA GLU A 84 -3.38 7.66 0.75
C GLU A 84 -3.65 7.83 -0.75
N VAL A 85 -4.90 8.10 -1.14
CA VAL A 85 -5.22 8.43 -2.54
C VAL A 85 -4.62 9.78 -2.89
N ILE A 86 -3.78 9.80 -3.93
CA ILE A 86 -3.20 11.03 -4.46
C ILE A 86 -4.25 11.65 -5.39
N ASP A 87 -4.95 12.67 -4.91
CA ASP A 87 -5.90 13.43 -5.72
C ASP A 87 -5.14 14.37 -6.65
N GLU A 88 -5.09 14.05 -7.95
CA GLU A 88 -4.44 14.89 -8.96
C GLU A 88 -5.18 16.23 -9.20
N ASN A 89 -6.41 16.40 -8.67
CA ASN A 89 -7.24 17.59 -8.85
C ASN A 89 -7.40 18.47 -7.60
N ARG A 90 -6.75 18.15 -6.47
CA ARG A 90 -6.75 19.04 -5.30
C ARG A 90 -5.39 19.74 -5.18
N PRO A 91 -5.36 21.10 -5.15
CA PRO A 91 -4.13 21.78 -4.77
C PRO A 91 -3.74 21.31 -3.37
N ARG A 92 -2.48 20.91 -3.21
CA ARG A 92 -1.90 20.56 -1.91
C ARG A 92 -2.01 21.78 -1.00
N LEU A 93 -3.03 21.81 -0.15
CA LEU A 93 -3.13 22.76 0.96
C LEU A 93 -2.13 22.32 2.04
N PHE A 94 -0.85 22.57 1.79
CA PHE A 94 0.08 22.75 2.90
C PHE A 94 -0.23 24.12 3.51
N ALA A 95 -0.94 24.11 4.63
CA ALA A 95 -0.93 25.22 5.55
C ALA A 95 0.09 24.89 6.65
N ASN A 96 1.24 25.57 6.56
CA ASN A 96 2.36 25.73 7.53
C ASN A 96 2.70 24.58 8.49
#